data_AF-A0A9E4TQW1-F1
#
_entry.id   AF-A0A9E4TQW1-F1
#
_cell.length_a   1.000
_cell.length_b   1.000
_cell.length_c   1.000
_cell.angle_alpha   90.00
_cell.angle_beta   90.00
_cell.angle_gamma   90.00
#
_symmetry.space_group_name_H-M   'P 1'
#
loop_
_entity.id
_entity.type
_entity.pdbx_description
1 polymer ?
#
loop_
_entity_poly.entity_id
_entity_poly.type
_entity_poly.pdbx_seq_one_letter_code
_entity_poly.pdbx_strand_id
1 'polypeptide(L)' 'MNWAEQIVKTLKDWDTSMIVYVPDISIHQVTSLIDEDPFFRLVSATREEEAIGIAVGSYAVGRNAAV' A
#
# COMPACT_ATOMS: atom_id res chain seq x y z
N MET A 1 -1.10 1.79 -20.04
CA MET A 1 -1.01 1.55 -18.60
C MET A 1 -0.43 0.15 -18.41
N ASN A 2 0.71 0.05 -17.74
CA ASN A 2 1.26 -1.27 -17.36
C ASN A 2 0.49 -1.82 -16.15
N TRP A 3 0.79 -3.05 -15.75
CA TRP A 3 0.08 -3.73 -14.65
C TRP A 3 0.29 -3.01 -13.30
N ALA A 4 1.47 -2.45 -13.04
CA ALA A 4 1.77 -1.74 -11.79
C ALA A 4 1.00 -0.42 -11.69
N GLU A 5 0.98 0.35 -12.78
CA GLU A 5 0.18 1.58 -12.89
C GLU A 5 -1.32 1.30 -12.73
N GLN A 6 -1.81 0.17 -13.27
CA GLN A 6 -3.21 -0.25 -13.10
C GLN A 6 -3.55 -0.53 -11.64
N ILE A 7 -2.64 -1.17 -10.88
CA ILE A 7 -2.82 -1.41 -9.44
C ILE A 7 -2.89 -0.07 -8.69
N VAL A 8 -1.93 0.82 -8.92
CA VAL A 8 -1.89 2.15 -8.28
C VAL A 8 -3.16 2.95 -8.57
N LYS A 9 -3.61 2.96 -9.83
CA LYS A 9 -4.87 3.61 -10.19
C LYS A 9 -6.05 2.99 -9.44
N THR A 10 -6.13 1.67 -9.40
CA THR A 10 -7.25 0.97 -8.71
C THR A 10 -7.26 1.31 -7.22
N LEU A 11 -6.10 1.35 -6.56
CA LEU A 11 -6.02 1.74 -5.16
C LEU A 11 -6.54 3.17 -4.92
N LYS A 12 -6.23 4.12 -5.82
CA LYS A 12 -6.78 5.49 -5.77
C LYS A 12 -8.27 5.55 -6.01
N ASP A 13 -8.77 4.82 -7.01
CA ASP A 13 -10.20 4.78 -7.33
C ASP A 13 -11.04 4.29 -6.13
N TRP A 14 -10.44 3.51 -5.22
CA TRP A 14 -11.04 2.99 -3.99
C TRP A 14 -10.66 3.77 -2.70
N ASP A 15 -10.02 4.92 -2.84
CA ASP A 15 -9.54 5.76 -1.74
C ASP A 15 -8.63 5.03 -0.73
N THR A 16 -7.87 4.04 -1.21
CA THR A 16 -6.91 3.28 -0.38
C THR A 16 -5.59 4.03 -0.29
N SER A 17 -5.45 4.86 0.73
CA SER A 17 -4.31 5.77 0.90
C SER A 17 -3.22 5.27 1.85
N MET A 18 -3.39 4.13 2.52
CA MET A 18 -2.33 3.51 3.34
C MET A 18 -1.91 2.16 2.77
N ILE A 19 -0.62 1.99 2.53
CA ILE A 19 -0.05 0.76 1.97
C ILE A 19 1.03 0.29 2.93
N VAL A 20 0.88 -0.93 3.46
CA VAL A 20 1.83 -1.51 4.39
C VAL A 20 2.38 -2.79 3.76
N TYR A 21 3.70 -2.93 3.65
CA TYR A 21 4.27 -4.05 2.91
C TYR A 21 5.51 -4.60 3.59
N VAL A 22 5.81 -5.88 3.34
CA VAL A 22 7.13 -6.45 3.57
C VAL A 22 7.94 -6.29 2.28
N PRO A 23 9.16 -5.72 2.31
CA PRO A 23 9.95 -5.51 1.10
C PRO A 23 10.26 -6.80 0.33
N ASP A 24 9.83 -6.85 -0.94
CA ASP A 24 10.07 -7.96 -1.86
C ASP A 24 10.29 -7.43 -3.29
N ILE A 25 11.13 -8.11 -4.08
CA ILE A 25 11.41 -7.77 -5.47
C ILE A 25 10.18 -7.90 -6.39
N SER A 26 9.25 -8.78 -6.08
CA SER A 26 8.04 -9.04 -6.87
C SER A 26 7.11 -7.82 -6.93
N ILE A 27 7.09 -6.99 -5.90
CA ILE A 27 6.22 -5.82 -5.79
C ILE A 27 6.95 -4.48 -5.99
N HIS A 28 8.26 -4.50 -6.26
CA HIS A 28 9.07 -3.28 -6.32
C HIS A 28 8.52 -2.22 -7.29
N GLN A 29 7.99 -2.62 -8.45
CA GLN A 29 7.44 -1.69 -9.44
C GLN A 29 6.24 -0.93 -8.89
N VAL A 30 5.37 -1.62 -8.13
CA VAL A 30 4.20 -1.01 -7.50
C VAL A 30 4.63 -0.12 -6.34
N THR A 31 5.51 -0.61 -5.46
CA THR A 31 5.95 0.15 -4.29
C THR A 31 6.76 1.40 -4.67
N SER A 32 7.55 1.37 -5.74
CA SER A 32 8.25 2.55 -6.25
C SER A 32 7.28 3.63 -6.74
N LEU A 33 6.24 3.24 -7.49
CA LEU A 33 5.21 4.19 -7.93
C LEU A 33 4.42 4.76 -6.75
N ILE A 34 4.17 3.96 -5.71
CA ILE A 34 3.48 4.40 -4.50
C ILE A 34 4.35 5.35 -3.67
N ASP A 35 5.65 5.11 -3.56
CA ASP A 35 6.59 5.94 -2.80
C ASP A 35 6.75 7.34 -3.40
N GLU A 36 6.67 7.45 -4.73
CA GLU A 36 6.74 8.72 -5.47
C GLU A 36 5.43 9.55 -5.40
N ASP A 37 4.34 8.98 -4.90
CA ASP A 37 3.00 9.55 -5.01
C ASP A 37 2.43 10.00 -3.65
N PRO A 38 2.24 11.31 -3.43
CA PRO A 38 1.89 11.86 -2.12
C PRO A 38 0.48 11.51 -1.65
N PHE A 39 -0.37 10.93 -2.51
CA PHE A 39 -1.66 10.37 -2.09
C PHE A 39 -1.48 9.22 -1.09
N PHE A 40 -0.43 8.43 -1.24
CA PHE A 40 -0.22 7.25 -0.43
C PHE A 40 0.68 7.52 0.77
N ARG A 41 0.46 6.74 1.82
CA ARG A 41 1.43 6.50 2.89
C ARG A 41 1.94 5.09 2.76
N LEU A 42 3.19 4.93 2.32
CA LEU A 42 3.89 3.65 2.27
C LEU A 42 4.60 3.37 3.60
N VAL A 43 4.37 2.20 4.18
CA VAL A 43 4.98 1.76 5.44
C VAL A 43 5.62 0.40 5.22
N SER A 44 6.93 0.31 5.44
CA SER A 44 7.63 -0.98 5.46
C SER A 44 7.44 -1.65 6.82
N ALA A 45 7.03 -2.92 6.80
CA ALA A 45 6.92 -3.79 7.96
C ALA A 45 8.01 -4.86 7.93
N THR A 46 8.36 -5.38 9.11
CA THR A 46 9.39 -6.42 9.24
C THR A 46 8.83 -7.80 8.92
N ARG A 47 7.51 -7.99 9.10
CA ARG A 47 6.78 -9.25 8.86
C ARG A 47 5.34 -9.00 8.41
N GLU A 48 4.73 -9.99 7.78
CA GLU A 48 3.38 -9.91 7.27
C GLU A 48 2.35 -9.74 8.39
N GLU A 49 2.53 -10.39 9.55
CA GLU A 49 1.61 -10.22 10.69
C GLU A 49 1.60 -8.78 11.24
N GLU A 50 2.74 -8.09 11.17
CA GLU A 50 2.85 -6.68 11.55
C GLU A 50 2.13 -5.80 10.53
N ALA A 51 2.33 -6.06 9.24
CA ALA A 51 1.67 -5.33 8.16
C ALA A 51 0.14 -5.39 8.28
N ILE A 52 -0.39 -6.59 8.55
CA ILE A 52 -1.82 -6.80 8.82
C ILE A 52 -2.27 -6.01 10.06
N GLY A 53 -1.52 -6.04 11.16
CA GLY A 53 -1.86 -5.30 12.37
C GLY A 53 -1.95 -3.78 12.14
N ILE A 54 -0.99 -3.21 11.41
CA ILE A 54 -0.99 -1.78 11.05
C ILE A 54 -2.18 -1.45 10.14
N ALA A 55 -2.45 -2.26 9.11
CA ALA A 55 -3.57 -2.04 8.19
C ALA A 55 -4.93 -2.13 8.91
N VAL A 56 -5.11 -3.09 9.82
CA VAL A 56 -6.30 -3.20 10.67
C VAL A 56 -6.48 -1.96 11.53
N GLY A 57 -5.40 -1.47 12.16
CA GLY A 57 -5.43 -0.24 12.95
C GLY A 57 -5.84 0.99 12.13
N SER A 58 -5.32 1.13 10.90
CA SER A 58 -5.71 2.19 9.95
C SER A 58 -7.19 2.13 9.62
N TYR A 59 -7.69 0.93 9.30
CA TYR A 59 -9.10 0.75 8.95
C TYR A 59 -10.02 1.05 10.14
N ALA A 60 -9.63 0.65 11.36
CA ALA A 60 -10.38 0.92 12.58
C ALA A 60 -10.60 2.42 12.87
N VAL A 61 -9.73 3.30 12.35
CA VAL A 61 -9.88 4.76 12.44
C VAL A 61 -10.45 5.40 11.17
N GLY A 62 -10.99 4.60 10.24
CA GLY A 62 -11.68 5.07 9.04
C GLY A 62 -10.78 5.37 7.84
N ARG A 63 -9.55 4.84 7.80
CA ARG A 63 -8.64 4.99 6.66
C ARG A 63 -8.40 3.65 5.98
N ASN A 64 -8.83 3.55 4.71
CA ASN A 64 -8.63 2.35 3.89
C ASN A 64 -7.14 2.04 3.73
N ALA A 65 -6.81 0.76 3.91
CA ALA A 65 -5.45 0.25 3.83
C ALA A 65 -5.37 -1.03 2.97
N ALA A 66 -4.20 -1.30 2.41
CA ALA A 66 -3.86 -2.55 1.75
C ALA A 66 -2.51 -3.09 2.25
N VAL A 67 -2.36 -4.40 2.15
CA VAL A 67 -1.12 -5.16 2.40
C VAL A 67 -0.74 -5.92 1.15
#